data_AF-A0A7V9RAL8-F1
#
_entry.id   AF-A0A7V9RAL8-F1
#
_cell.length_a   1.000
_cell.length_b   1.000
_cell.length_c   1.000
_cell.angle_alpha   90.00
_cell.angle_beta   90.00
_cell.angle_gamma   90.00
#
_symmetry.space_group_name_H-M   'P 1'
#
loop_
_entity.id
_entity.type
_entity.pdbx_description
1 polymer ?
#
loop_
_entity_poly.entity_id
_entity_poly.type
_entity_poly.pdbx_seq_one_letter_code
_entity_poly.pdbx_strand_id
1 'polypeptide(L)'
;GRGLPPIADALRRLTDAYPEAQLIIAHGGIADLAALSEAFAGRAGVFFDTSVWSPIDLLDVFSRISPEQVIYASDYPYGQQPSSLTIALRTAQVAGLDDGQIADVLGGTAARIAAGEAPREPSRPNGALTLSQPIAFARIHHYLAMATPLLWTRQSDTIGVLGLALNTTRERDGHAEVRERIAELLDCARDLWKTVPEVEDEQRRMHLGRTTFRLIHLADIEAVTAVA
;
A
#
# COMPACT_ATOMS: atom_id res chain seq x y z
N GLY A 1 -10.01 2.23 7.85
CA GLY A 1 -9.60 0.93 7.29
C GLY A 1 -10.78 0.21 6.65
N ARG A 2 -10.51 -0.91 5.97
CA ARG A 2 -11.53 -1.70 5.25
C ARG A 2 -12.76 -2.01 6.11
N GLY A 3 -13.96 -1.83 5.53
CA GLY A 3 -15.24 -2.20 6.16
C GLY A 3 -15.85 -1.13 7.08
N LEU A 4 -15.22 0.04 7.20
CA LEU A 4 -15.85 1.21 7.84
C LEU A 4 -16.88 1.85 6.90
N PRO A 5 -17.98 2.41 7.44
CA PRO A 5 -18.86 3.30 6.67
C PRO A 5 -18.12 4.60 6.30
N PRO A 6 -18.66 5.42 5.39
CA PRO A 6 -18.15 6.77 5.14
C PRO A 6 -18.05 7.59 6.44
N ILE A 7 -16.95 8.31 6.64
CA ILE A 7 -16.61 9.00 7.90
C ILE A 7 -16.24 10.47 7.72
N ALA A 8 -16.03 10.95 6.49
CA ALA A 8 -15.49 12.28 6.22
C ALA A 8 -16.32 13.40 6.87
N ASP A 9 -17.64 13.35 6.76
CA ASP A 9 -18.54 14.35 7.33
C ASP A 9 -18.47 14.44 8.86
N ALA A 10 -18.34 13.29 9.53
CA ALA A 10 -18.25 13.25 10.98
C ALA A 10 -16.91 13.81 11.45
N LEU A 11 -15.82 13.45 10.78
CA LEU A 11 -14.49 13.98 11.08
C LEU A 11 -14.41 15.47 10.79
N ARG A 12 -15.02 15.96 9.69
CA ARG A 12 -15.00 17.38 9.34
C ARG A 12 -15.67 18.22 10.43
N ARG A 13 -16.85 17.79 10.89
CA ARG A 13 -17.53 18.45 12.03
C ARG A 13 -16.67 18.49 13.29
N LEU A 14 -15.94 17.40 13.58
CA LEU A 14 -15.04 17.34 14.72
C LEU A 14 -13.89 18.33 14.58
N THR A 15 -13.20 18.34 13.44
CA THR A 15 -12.07 19.24 13.19
C THR A 15 -12.50 20.71 13.10
N ASP A 16 -13.73 21.00 12.65
CA ASP A 16 -14.26 22.36 12.61
C ASP A 16 -14.63 22.85 14.01
N ALA A 17 -15.10 21.96 14.89
CA ALA A 17 -15.37 22.28 16.29
C ALA A 17 -14.10 22.45 17.14
N TYR A 18 -12.99 21.80 16.74
CA TYR A 18 -11.71 21.84 17.43
C TYR A 18 -10.58 22.17 16.44
N PRO A 19 -10.45 23.43 15.99
CA PRO A 19 -9.52 23.81 14.93
C PRO A 19 -8.04 23.61 15.31
N GLU A 20 -7.71 23.61 16.60
CA GLU A 20 -6.37 23.37 17.13
C GLU A 20 -6.02 21.87 17.22
N ALA A 21 -6.97 20.97 17.00
CA ALA A 21 -6.72 19.54 17.08
C ALA A 21 -5.96 19.04 15.85
N GLN A 22 -4.89 18.28 16.08
CA GLN A 22 -4.23 17.52 15.04
C GLN A 22 -4.94 16.17 14.85
N LEU A 23 -5.14 15.78 13.59
CA LEU A 23 -5.81 14.54 13.22
C LEU A 23 -4.89 13.69 12.35
N ILE A 24 -4.70 12.43 12.70
CA ILE A 24 -4.07 11.42 11.84
C ILE A 24 -5.14 10.44 11.38
N ILE A 25 -5.37 10.38 10.08
CA ILE A 25 -6.31 9.48 9.43
C ILE A 25 -5.55 8.22 9.05
N ALA A 26 -5.88 7.12 9.73
CA ALA A 26 -5.21 5.84 9.53
C ALA A 26 -5.61 5.15 8.21
N HIS A 27 -4.71 4.27 7.75
CA HIS A 27 -4.83 3.45 6.56
C HIS A 27 -5.07 4.28 5.29
N GLY A 28 -4.34 5.38 5.12
CA GLY A 28 -4.47 6.28 3.97
C GLY A 28 -5.88 6.83 3.75
N GLY A 29 -6.79 6.72 4.72
CA GLY A 29 -8.19 7.10 4.54
C GLY A 29 -8.97 6.23 3.53
N ILE A 30 -8.46 5.05 3.11
CA ILE A 30 -9.03 4.27 1.99
C ILE A 30 -10.51 3.88 2.12
N ALA A 31 -11.07 3.92 3.33
CA ALA A 31 -12.49 3.64 3.55
C ALA A 31 -13.41 4.70 2.94
N ASP A 32 -12.90 5.93 2.78
CA ASP A 32 -13.65 7.10 2.33
C ASP A 32 -12.72 8.12 1.66
N LEU A 33 -11.71 7.63 0.90
CA LEU A 33 -10.57 8.45 0.45
C LEU A 33 -11.01 9.66 -0.35
N ALA A 34 -11.97 9.50 -1.26
CA ALA A 34 -12.47 10.61 -2.07
C ALA A 34 -13.02 11.74 -1.19
N ALA A 35 -13.99 11.46 -0.31
CA ALA A 35 -14.60 12.48 0.54
C ALA A 35 -13.62 13.02 1.60
N LEU A 36 -12.73 12.18 2.14
CA LEU A 36 -11.69 12.62 3.07
C LEU A 36 -10.68 13.55 2.39
N SER A 37 -10.29 13.26 1.14
CA SER A 37 -9.41 14.14 0.38
C SER A 37 -10.07 15.48 0.07
N GLU A 38 -11.35 15.50 -0.30
CA GLU A 38 -12.11 16.74 -0.53
C GLU A 38 -12.23 17.59 0.74
N ALA A 39 -12.37 16.96 1.90
CA ALA A 39 -12.53 17.66 3.18
C ALA A 39 -11.20 18.16 3.78
N PHE A 40 -10.09 17.45 3.52
CA PHE A 40 -8.85 17.62 4.30
C PHE A 40 -7.56 17.80 3.50
N ALA A 41 -7.56 17.56 2.18
CA ALA A 41 -6.39 17.88 1.37
C ALA A 41 -6.13 19.39 1.44
N GLY A 42 -4.89 19.79 1.71
CA GLY A 42 -4.54 21.20 1.89
C GLY A 42 -4.75 21.75 3.31
N ARG A 43 -5.34 20.98 4.23
CA ARG A 43 -5.57 21.44 5.61
C ARG A 43 -4.39 21.08 6.52
N ALA A 44 -3.61 22.10 6.91
CA ALA A 44 -2.55 21.94 7.90
C ALA A 44 -3.07 21.29 9.21
N GLY A 45 -2.30 20.37 9.78
CA GLY A 45 -2.67 19.65 11.01
C GLY A 45 -3.54 18.40 10.80
N VAL A 46 -3.97 18.11 9.56
CA VAL A 46 -4.56 16.82 9.20
C VAL A 46 -3.57 16.01 8.39
N PHE A 47 -3.31 14.78 8.83
CA PHE A 47 -2.35 13.86 8.26
C PHE A 47 -3.00 12.53 7.86
N PHE A 48 -2.38 11.82 6.94
CA PHE A 48 -2.77 10.49 6.48
C PHE A 48 -1.57 9.57 6.62
N ASP A 49 -1.77 8.39 7.21
CA ASP A 49 -0.68 7.42 7.31
C ASP A 49 -0.61 6.46 6.10
N THR A 50 0.54 5.81 5.90
CA THR A 50 0.75 4.85 4.80
C THR A 50 0.35 3.41 5.14
N SER A 51 -0.45 3.17 6.19
CA SER A 51 -0.71 1.84 6.75
C SER A 51 -1.73 1.02 5.93
N VAL A 52 -1.41 0.80 4.65
CA VAL A 52 -2.27 0.18 3.64
C VAL A 52 -1.49 -0.91 2.89
N TRP A 53 -2.17 -1.99 2.49
CA TRP A 53 -1.54 -3.11 1.76
C TRP A 53 -1.56 -2.95 0.22
N SER A 54 -2.29 -1.98 -0.29
CA SER A 54 -2.57 -1.80 -1.71
C SER A 54 -1.70 -0.69 -2.29
N PRO A 55 -0.78 -1.02 -3.23
CA PRO A 55 0.06 0.01 -3.85
C PRO A 55 -0.74 1.01 -4.69
N ILE A 56 -1.85 0.58 -5.30
CA ILE A 56 -2.73 1.50 -6.06
C ILE A 56 -3.40 2.51 -5.13
N ASP A 57 -3.83 2.09 -3.93
CA ASP A 57 -4.44 3.01 -2.97
C ASP A 57 -3.43 4.07 -2.50
N LEU A 58 -2.17 3.69 -2.27
CA LEU A 58 -1.13 4.67 -1.91
C LEU A 58 -0.77 5.61 -3.06
N LEU A 59 -0.79 5.14 -4.32
CA LEU A 59 -0.64 6.02 -5.47
C LEU A 59 -1.80 7.05 -5.54
N ASP A 60 -3.04 6.63 -5.27
CA ASP A 60 -4.19 7.54 -5.22
C ASP A 60 -4.06 8.54 -4.05
N VAL A 61 -3.58 8.10 -2.88
CA VAL A 61 -3.26 8.99 -1.75
C VAL A 61 -2.25 10.05 -2.17
N PHE A 62 -1.11 9.68 -2.76
CA PHE A 62 -0.12 10.67 -3.19
C PHE A 62 -0.64 11.62 -4.28
N SER A 63 -1.60 11.17 -5.10
CA SER A 63 -2.26 11.99 -6.13
C SER A 63 -3.23 13.04 -5.58
N ARG A 64 -3.66 12.88 -4.32
CA ARG A 64 -4.71 13.70 -3.69
C ARG A 64 -4.25 14.47 -2.45
N ILE A 65 -3.26 13.94 -1.75
CA ILE A 65 -2.79 14.43 -0.45
C ILE A 65 -1.35 14.94 -0.60
N SER A 66 -1.08 16.10 -0.03
CA SER A 66 0.26 16.70 -0.04
C SER A 66 1.26 15.83 0.75
N PRO A 67 2.53 15.75 0.32
CA PRO A 67 3.55 14.98 1.03
C PRO A 67 3.78 15.46 2.47
N GLU A 68 3.57 16.76 2.76
CA GLU A 68 3.62 17.30 4.13
C GLU A 68 2.53 16.73 5.04
N GLN A 69 1.45 16.20 4.46
CA GLN A 69 0.33 15.57 5.16
C GLN A 69 0.45 14.03 5.21
N VAL A 70 1.46 13.41 4.61
CA VAL A 70 1.61 11.95 4.61
C VAL A 70 2.68 11.51 5.61
N ILE A 71 2.38 10.48 6.41
CA ILE A 71 3.31 9.90 7.39
C ILE A 71 3.44 8.39 7.24
N TYR A 72 4.64 7.87 7.43
CA TYR A 72 4.86 6.44 7.39
C TYR A 72 4.24 5.74 8.61
N ALA A 73 3.46 4.70 8.34
CA ALA A 73 3.03 3.73 9.33
C ALA A 73 2.96 2.33 8.70
N SER A 74 3.35 1.31 9.47
CA SER A 74 3.44 -0.06 8.96
C SER A 74 2.18 -0.89 9.18
N ASP A 75 1.25 -0.49 10.05
CA ASP A 75 0.15 -1.35 10.52
C ASP A 75 0.63 -2.63 11.25
N TYR A 76 1.69 -2.57 12.06
CA TYR A 76 2.14 -3.76 12.80
C TYR A 76 1.01 -4.28 13.72
N PRO A 77 0.73 -5.60 13.75
CA PRO A 77 1.53 -6.69 13.18
C PRO A 77 1.21 -7.06 11.73
N TYR A 78 0.21 -6.45 11.10
CA TYR A 78 -0.28 -6.80 9.76
C TYR A 78 0.72 -6.44 8.67
N GLY A 79 1.13 -5.18 8.58
CA GLY A 79 2.24 -4.81 7.71
C GLY A 79 3.58 -5.00 8.42
N GLN A 80 4.46 -5.72 7.72
CA GLN A 80 5.77 -6.10 8.23
C GLN A 80 6.83 -5.81 7.17
N GLN A 81 8.07 -5.70 7.64
CA GLN A 81 9.19 -5.51 6.74
C GLN A 81 9.55 -6.80 5.97
N PRO A 82 10.08 -6.66 4.74
CA PRO A 82 10.33 -5.39 4.05
C PRO A 82 9.08 -4.76 3.39
N SER A 83 7.99 -5.50 3.21
CA SER A 83 6.84 -5.08 2.39
C SER A 83 6.27 -3.71 2.76
N SER A 84 6.07 -3.42 4.06
CA SER A 84 5.48 -2.14 4.48
C SER A 84 6.34 -0.93 4.14
N LEU A 85 7.68 -1.06 4.20
CA LEU A 85 8.57 0.04 3.80
C LEU A 85 8.71 0.08 2.27
N THR A 86 8.79 -1.08 1.62
CA THR A 86 8.90 -1.19 0.16
C THR A 86 7.70 -0.55 -0.55
N ILE A 87 6.48 -0.80 -0.09
CA ILE A 87 5.29 -0.19 -0.69
C ILE A 87 5.31 1.34 -0.56
N ALA A 88 5.58 1.87 0.64
CA ALA A 88 5.64 3.31 0.88
C ALA A 88 6.73 4.00 0.03
N LEU A 89 7.93 3.42 -0.02
CA LEU A 89 9.05 3.96 -0.81
C LEU A 89 8.75 3.95 -2.30
N ARG A 90 8.34 2.81 -2.86
CA ARG A 90 8.18 2.69 -4.32
C ARG A 90 7.00 3.50 -4.84
N THR A 91 5.90 3.55 -4.09
CA THR A 91 4.75 4.38 -4.46
C THR A 91 5.08 5.87 -4.35
N ALA A 92 5.86 6.30 -3.35
CA ALA A 92 6.37 7.67 -3.27
C ALA A 92 7.26 8.03 -4.47
N GLN A 93 8.17 7.12 -4.87
CA GLN A 93 9.03 7.31 -6.04
C GLN A 93 8.22 7.40 -7.34
N VAL A 94 7.28 6.49 -7.57
CA VAL A 94 6.37 6.54 -8.74
C VAL A 94 5.54 7.83 -8.75
N ALA A 95 5.11 8.30 -7.59
CA ALA A 95 4.40 9.56 -7.47
C ALA A 95 5.31 10.79 -7.74
N GLY A 96 6.62 10.61 -7.81
CA GLY A 96 7.58 11.68 -8.08
C GLY A 96 7.85 12.56 -6.86
N LEU A 97 7.82 11.98 -5.65
CA LEU A 97 8.33 12.67 -4.46
C LEU A 97 9.86 12.79 -4.57
N ASP A 98 10.40 13.95 -4.18
CA ASP A 98 11.85 14.12 -4.06
C ASP A 98 12.41 13.47 -2.79
N ASP A 99 13.74 13.35 -2.69
CA ASP A 99 14.41 12.71 -1.57
C ASP A 99 14.08 13.34 -0.21
N GLY A 100 13.85 14.67 -0.18
CA GLY A 100 13.48 15.39 1.03
C GLY A 100 12.04 15.08 1.45
N GLN A 101 11.11 15.05 0.50
CA GLN A 101 9.74 14.64 0.72
C GLN A 101 9.65 13.18 1.19
N ILE A 102 10.44 12.28 0.59
CA ILE A 102 10.52 10.87 1.02
C ILE A 102 11.04 10.77 2.46
N ALA A 103 12.10 11.49 2.81
CA ALA A 103 12.63 11.50 4.18
C ALA A 103 11.60 12.03 5.19
N ASP A 104 10.83 13.05 4.81
CA ASP A 104 9.76 13.61 5.63
C ASP A 104 8.60 12.62 5.82
N VAL A 105 8.14 11.96 4.76
CA VAL A 105 7.12 10.90 4.84
C VAL A 105 7.60 9.75 5.74
N LEU A 106 8.84 9.30 5.58
CA LEU A 106 9.37 8.15 6.33
C LEU A 106 9.61 8.42 7.82
N GLY A 107 9.69 9.68 8.23
CA GLY A 107 9.85 9.98 9.66
C GLY A 107 9.98 11.45 10.01
N GLY A 108 10.42 12.32 9.09
CA GLY A 108 10.60 13.74 9.39
C GLY A 108 9.31 14.43 9.86
N THR A 109 8.17 14.16 9.21
CA THR A 109 6.87 14.71 9.61
C THR A 109 6.41 14.16 10.96
N ALA A 110 6.50 12.85 11.18
CA ALA A 110 6.14 12.23 12.46
C ALA A 110 7.01 12.74 13.62
N ALA A 111 8.31 12.96 13.39
CA ALA A 111 9.23 13.51 14.38
C ALA A 111 8.85 14.94 14.77
N ARG A 112 8.47 15.80 13.82
CA ARG A 112 7.98 17.16 14.09
C ARG A 112 6.69 17.17 14.89
N ILE A 113 5.75 16.29 14.54
CA ILE A 113 4.50 16.11 15.31
C ILE A 113 4.84 15.72 16.76
N ALA A 114 5.71 14.74 16.95
CA ALA A 114 6.12 14.29 18.29
C ALA A 114 6.86 15.39 19.10
N ALA A 115 7.57 16.28 18.42
CA ALA A 115 8.22 17.45 19.03
C ALA A 115 7.23 18.60 19.35
N GLY A 116 5.96 18.50 18.95
CA GLY A 116 4.96 19.54 19.13
C GLY A 116 5.17 20.76 18.23
N GLU A 117 5.90 20.59 17.12
CA GLU A 117 6.08 21.66 16.13
C GLU A 117 4.77 21.95 15.40
N ALA A 118 4.61 23.19 14.94
CA ALA A 118 3.46 23.58 14.12
C ALA A 118 3.47 22.77 12.80
N PRO A 119 2.30 22.26 12.35
CA PRO A 119 2.19 21.63 11.04
C PRO A 119 2.69 22.54 9.93
N ARG A 120 3.38 21.97 8.94
CA ARG A 120 3.74 22.71 7.74
C ARG A 120 2.50 22.95 6.89
N GLU A 121 2.48 24.08 6.19
CA GLU A 121 1.46 24.35 5.18
C GLU A 121 1.57 23.32 4.05
N PRO A 122 0.48 22.58 3.74
CA PRO A 122 0.51 21.59 2.68
C PRO A 122 0.77 22.20 1.30
N SER A 123 1.67 21.57 0.53
CA SER A 123 1.91 21.92 -0.86
C SER A 123 0.88 21.29 -1.80
N ARG A 124 1.14 21.30 -3.12
CA ARG A 124 0.30 20.56 -4.07
C ARG A 124 0.63 19.05 -3.96
N PRO A 125 -0.38 18.16 -4.02
CA PRO A 125 -0.12 16.72 -4.13
C PRO A 125 0.78 16.38 -5.32
N ASN A 126 1.60 15.34 -5.14
CA ASN A 126 2.41 14.73 -6.20
C ASN A 126 1.56 13.75 -7.02
N GLY A 127 2.15 12.91 -7.85
CA GLY A 127 1.47 11.80 -8.52
C GLY A 127 0.50 12.19 -9.64
N ALA A 128 0.02 11.18 -10.35
CA ALA A 128 -0.96 11.32 -11.43
C ALA A 128 -2.25 10.57 -11.09
N LEU A 129 -3.39 11.11 -11.53
CA LEU A 129 -4.70 10.45 -11.41
C LEU A 129 -4.88 9.25 -12.36
N THR A 130 -3.87 8.98 -13.20
CA THR A 130 -3.87 7.87 -14.16
C THR A 130 -2.61 7.02 -13.94
N LEU A 131 -2.79 5.72 -13.76
CA LEU A 131 -1.70 4.75 -13.76
C LEU A 131 -1.48 4.23 -15.18
N SER A 132 -0.33 4.55 -15.78
CA SER A 132 0.07 4.06 -17.10
C SER A 132 1.13 2.97 -16.94
N GLN A 133 0.83 1.75 -17.38
CA GLN A 133 1.76 0.62 -17.33
C GLN A 133 1.43 -0.43 -18.40
N PRO A 134 2.40 -1.27 -18.82
CA PRO A 134 2.11 -2.43 -19.65
C PRO A 134 0.97 -3.29 -19.10
N ILE A 135 0.10 -3.78 -19.99
CA ILE A 135 -1.04 -4.61 -19.63
C ILE A 135 -0.62 -5.87 -18.85
N ALA A 136 0.58 -6.40 -19.10
CA ALA A 136 1.12 -7.54 -18.37
C ALA A 136 1.19 -7.29 -16.86
N PHE A 137 1.64 -6.11 -16.43
CA PHE A 137 1.70 -5.77 -15.01
C PHE A 137 0.33 -5.54 -14.40
N ALA A 138 -0.59 -4.92 -15.13
CA ALA A 138 -1.99 -4.78 -14.70
C ALA A 138 -2.66 -6.16 -14.51
N ARG A 139 -2.39 -7.12 -15.41
CA ARG A 139 -2.86 -8.50 -15.29
C ARG A 139 -2.27 -9.20 -14.06
N ILE A 140 -0.96 -9.06 -13.81
CA ILE A 140 -0.31 -9.62 -12.63
C ILE A 140 -0.97 -9.06 -11.37
N HIS A 141 -1.07 -7.73 -11.24
CA HIS A 141 -1.73 -7.09 -10.10
C HIS A 141 -3.15 -7.62 -9.88
N HIS A 142 -3.96 -7.71 -10.94
CA HIS A 142 -5.31 -8.23 -10.86
C HIS A 142 -5.37 -9.65 -10.27
N TYR A 143 -4.51 -10.57 -10.73
CA TYR A 143 -4.48 -11.94 -10.20
C TYR A 143 -3.99 -12.00 -8.75
N LEU A 144 -3.02 -11.16 -8.36
CA LEU A 144 -2.54 -11.11 -6.98
C LEU A 144 -3.55 -10.47 -6.02
N ALA A 145 -4.32 -9.49 -6.49
CA ALA A 145 -5.46 -8.93 -5.77
C ALA A 145 -6.55 -9.99 -5.51
N MET A 146 -6.76 -10.92 -6.45
CA MET A 146 -7.64 -12.08 -6.25
C MET A 146 -7.05 -13.13 -5.29
N ALA A 147 -5.74 -13.32 -5.28
CA ALA A 147 -5.06 -14.28 -4.40
C ALA A 147 -5.09 -13.86 -2.92
N THR A 148 -4.96 -12.56 -2.67
CA THR A 148 -4.90 -11.97 -1.33
C THR A 148 -6.06 -12.38 -0.39
N PRO A 149 -7.35 -12.25 -0.77
CA PRO A 149 -8.45 -12.65 0.10
C PRO A 149 -8.49 -14.18 0.34
N LEU A 150 -8.02 -15.01 -0.59
CA LEU A 150 -7.92 -16.45 -0.37
C LEU A 150 -6.95 -16.75 0.78
N LEU A 151 -5.78 -16.10 0.82
CA LEU A 151 -4.83 -16.24 1.93
C LEU A 151 -5.41 -15.77 3.26
N TRP A 152 -6.06 -14.60 3.27
CA TRP A 152 -6.66 -14.07 4.50
C TRP A 152 -7.77 -14.95 5.05
N THR A 153 -8.49 -15.65 4.17
CA THR A 153 -9.54 -16.61 4.54
C THR A 153 -9.01 -18.04 4.65
N ARG A 154 -7.68 -18.23 4.62
CA ARG A 154 -6.98 -19.52 4.76
C ARG A 154 -7.42 -20.56 3.72
N GLN A 155 -7.82 -20.11 2.54
CA GLN A 155 -8.15 -20.96 1.40
C GLN A 155 -6.89 -21.27 0.60
N SER A 156 -6.90 -22.41 -0.09
CA SER A 156 -5.88 -22.75 -1.09
C SER A 156 -6.14 -21.98 -2.39
N ASP A 157 -5.13 -21.83 -3.24
CA ASP A 157 -5.30 -21.29 -4.60
C ASP A 157 -5.98 -22.34 -5.51
N THR A 158 -7.26 -22.62 -5.27
CA THR A 158 -8.03 -23.59 -6.06
C THR A 158 -8.40 -23.07 -7.44
N ILE A 159 -8.37 -21.75 -7.63
CA ILE A 159 -8.69 -21.07 -8.89
C ILE A 159 -7.46 -21.05 -9.82
N GLY A 160 -6.25 -21.13 -9.26
CA GLY A 160 -4.99 -21.11 -10.00
C GLY A 160 -4.53 -19.70 -10.36
N VAL A 161 -4.87 -18.68 -9.56
CA VAL A 161 -4.55 -17.27 -9.86
C VAL A 161 -3.04 -17.02 -9.85
N LEU A 162 -2.26 -17.71 -9.01
CA LEU A 162 -0.80 -17.61 -9.05
C LEU A 162 -0.23 -18.19 -10.34
N GLY A 163 -0.84 -19.26 -10.86
CA GLY A 163 -0.47 -19.83 -12.16
C GLY A 163 -0.69 -18.84 -13.31
N LEU A 164 -1.79 -18.08 -13.28
CA LEU A 164 -2.08 -17.04 -14.27
C LEU A 164 -1.09 -15.87 -14.17
N ALA A 165 -0.74 -15.44 -12.96
CA ALA A 165 0.27 -14.40 -12.74
C ALA A 165 1.65 -14.85 -13.26
N LEU A 166 2.10 -16.06 -12.89
CA LEU A 166 3.35 -16.66 -13.35
C LEU A 166 3.40 -16.87 -14.88
N ASN A 167 2.26 -17.19 -15.51
CA ASN A 167 2.23 -17.27 -16.97
C ASN A 167 2.41 -15.89 -17.61
N THR A 168 1.88 -14.85 -16.97
CA THR A 168 1.99 -13.45 -17.46
C THR A 168 3.41 -12.91 -17.32
N THR A 169 4.24 -13.42 -16.40
CA THR A 169 5.66 -13.00 -16.33
C THR A 169 6.49 -13.44 -17.55
N ARG A 170 5.96 -14.34 -18.40
CA ARG A 170 6.63 -14.82 -19.62
C ARG A 170 6.45 -13.93 -20.85
N GLU A 171 5.70 -12.84 -20.74
CA GLU A 171 5.52 -11.86 -21.82
C GLU A 171 6.88 -11.26 -22.26
N ARG A 172 6.94 -10.69 -23.48
CA ARG A 172 8.16 -10.12 -24.07
C ARG A 172 7.96 -8.66 -24.47
N ASP A 173 7.75 -7.81 -23.47
CA ASP A 173 7.43 -6.37 -23.63
C ASP A 173 8.55 -5.41 -23.16
N GLY A 174 9.80 -5.90 -23.07
CA GLY A 174 10.97 -5.07 -22.72
C GLY A 174 11.30 -4.96 -21.22
N HIS A 175 10.44 -5.43 -20.32
CA HIS A 175 10.66 -5.36 -18.86
C HIS A 175 11.13 -6.67 -18.21
N ALA A 176 12.07 -7.39 -18.84
CA ALA A 176 12.45 -8.76 -18.46
C ALA A 176 12.89 -8.87 -16.98
N GLU A 177 13.75 -7.96 -16.53
CA GLU A 177 14.29 -7.97 -15.15
C GLU A 177 13.20 -7.84 -14.08
N VAL A 178 12.20 -6.97 -14.28
CA VAL A 178 11.07 -6.82 -13.35
C VAL A 178 10.24 -8.10 -13.32
N ARG A 179 9.99 -8.72 -14.48
CA ARG A 179 9.21 -9.96 -14.58
C ARG A 179 9.92 -11.16 -13.97
N GLU A 180 11.25 -11.24 -14.11
CA GLU A 180 12.05 -12.30 -13.48
C GLU A 180 11.97 -12.20 -11.95
N ARG A 181 12.14 -11.01 -11.38
CA ARG A 181 11.96 -10.79 -9.92
C ARG A 181 10.56 -11.16 -9.43
N ILE A 182 9.52 -10.73 -10.17
CA ILE A 182 8.13 -11.11 -9.86
C ILE A 182 7.96 -12.63 -9.94
N ALA A 183 8.50 -13.28 -10.97
CA ALA A 183 8.40 -14.72 -11.15
C ALA A 183 9.03 -15.48 -9.98
N GLU A 184 10.24 -15.10 -9.55
CA GLU A 184 10.93 -15.71 -8.41
C GLU A 184 10.12 -15.60 -7.11
N LEU A 185 9.56 -14.42 -6.82
CA LEU A 185 8.70 -14.20 -5.66
C LEU A 185 7.45 -15.09 -5.71
N LEU A 186 6.81 -15.18 -6.87
CA LEU A 186 5.57 -15.94 -7.05
C LEU A 186 5.78 -17.45 -7.08
N ASP A 187 6.88 -17.94 -7.64
CA ASP A 187 7.22 -19.36 -7.61
C ASP A 187 7.46 -19.81 -6.17
N CYS A 188 8.23 -19.04 -5.40
CA CYS A 188 8.44 -19.30 -3.98
C CYS A 188 7.12 -19.23 -3.18
N ALA A 189 6.29 -18.21 -3.42
CA ALA A 189 5.00 -18.08 -2.75
C ALA A 189 4.07 -19.27 -3.05
N ARG A 190 4.00 -19.71 -4.31
CA ARG A 190 3.21 -20.86 -4.72
C ARG A 190 3.64 -22.13 -4.01
N ASP A 191 4.95 -22.35 -3.93
CA ASP A 191 5.49 -23.57 -3.32
C ASP A 191 5.23 -23.57 -1.80
N LEU A 192 5.36 -22.42 -1.12
CA LEU A 192 4.97 -22.29 0.28
C LEU A 192 3.46 -22.51 0.48
N TRP A 193 2.61 -21.86 -0.30
CA TRP A 193 1.15 -21.94 -0.14
C TRP A 193 0.64 -23.38 -0.25
N LYS A 194 1.18 -24.17 -1.19
CA LYS A 194 0.80 -25.59 -1.35
C LYS A 194 1.02 -26.41 -0.08
N THR A 195 2.02 -26.05 0.74
CA THR A 195 2.33 -26.78 1.98
C THR A 195 1.48 -26.33 3.18
N VAL A 196 0.89 -25.13 3.14
CA VAL A 196 0.13 -24.56 4.27
C VAL A 196 -0.99 -25.48 4.78
N PRO A 197 -1.82 -26.10 3.91
CA PRO A 197 -2.88 -27.01 4.35
C PRO A 197 -2.38 -28.28 5.06
N GLU A 198 -1.14 -28.70 4.78
CA GLU A 198 -0.54 -29.94 5.30
C GLU A 198 0.11 -29.76 6.67
N VAL A 199 0.32 -28.52 7.11
CA VAL A 199 1.01 -28.20 8.36
C VAL A 199 0.02 -28.32 9.52
N GLU A 200 0.25 -29.23 10.46
CA GLU A 200 -0.61 -29.45 11.63
C GLU A 200 -0.44 -28.37 12.71
N ASP A 201 0.79 -27.89 12.93
CA ASP A 201 1.12 -26.88 13.93
C ASP A 201 0.56 -25.49 13.53
N GLU A 202 -0.32 -24.92 14.34
CA GLU A 202 -1.00 -23.65 14.02
C GLU A 202 -0.02 -22.47 13.97
N GLN A 203 1.00 -22.43 14.83
CA GLN A 203 1.98 -21.33 14.81
C GLN A 203 2.78 -21.34 13.51
N ARG A 204 3.27 -22.50 13.10
CA ARG A 204 3.98 -22.70 11.83
C ARG A 204 3.07 -22.43 10.63
N ARG A 205 1.81 -22.87 10.68
CA ARG A 205 0.81 -22.60 9.64
C ARG A 205 0.58 -21.10 9.46
N MET A 206 0.39 -20.36 10.56
CA MET A 206 0.26 -18.90 10.54
C MET A 206 1.52 -18.23 10.01
N HIS A 207 2.70 -18.68 10.43
CA HIS A 207 3.98 -18.16 9.95
C HIS A 207 4.12 -18.34 8.44
N LEU A 208 3.86 -19.54 7.91
CA LEU A 208 3.93 -19.83 6.49
C LEU A 208 2.90 -19.02 5.68
N GLY A 209 1.67 -18.88 6.19
CA GLY A 209 0.65 -18.04 5.55
C GLY A 209 1.08 -16.57 5.45
N ARG A 210 1.66 -16.01 6.52
CA ARG A 210 2.19 -14.63 6.51
C ARG A 210 3.37 -14.47 5.57
N THR A 211 4.29 -15.43 5.54
CA THR A 211 5.44 -15.42 4.62
C THR A 211 4.98 -15.51 3.16
N THR A 212 4.00 -16.38 2.88
CA THR A 212 3.38 -16.51 1.55
C THR A 212 2.74 -15.19 1.11
N PHE A 213 1.93 -14.57 1.98
CA PHE A 213 1.34 -13.26 1.71
C PHE A 213 2.42 -12.20 1.45
N ARG A 214 3.51 -12.20 2.22
CA ARG A 214 4.59 -11.23 2.06
C ARG A 214 5.25 -11.30 0.67
N LEU A 215 5.49 -12.51 0.17
CA LEU A 215 6.06 -12.72 -1.17
C LEU A 215 5.11 -12.24 -2.28
N ILE A 216 3.82 -12.56 -2.16
CA ILE A 216 2.79 -12.07 -3.10
C ILE A 216 2.68 -10.55 -3.05
N HIS A 217 2.69 -9.96 -1.87
CA HIS A 217 2.59 -8.52 -1.71
C HIS A 217 3.83 -7.81 -2.29
N LEU A 218 5.04 -8.34 -2.11
CA LEU A 218 6.24 -7.80 -2.77
C LEU A 218 6.13 -7.88 -4.30
N ALA A 219 5.65 -9.00 -4.84
CA ALA A 219 5.43 -9.15 -6.28
C ALA A 219 4.37 -8.17 -6.82
N ASP A 220 3.33 -7.90 -6.02
CA ASP A 220 2.29 -6.94 -6.37
C ASP A 220 2.80 -5.50 -6.38
N ILE A 221 3.60 -5.12 -5.37
CA ILE A 221 4.27 -3.81 -5.33
C ILE A 221 5.16 -3.65 -6.56
N GLU A 222 5.98 -4.65 -6.90
CA GLU A 222 6.83 -4.63 -8.09
C GLU A 222 6.00 -4.45 -9.37
N ALA A 223 4.88 -5.17 -9.50
CA ALA A 223 4.02 -5.07 -10.68
C ALA A 223 3.43 -3.66 -10.82
N VAL A 224 2.87 -3.09 -9.76
CA VAL A 224 2.22 -1.76 -9.80
C VAL A 224 3.23 -0.62 -9.94
N THR A 225 4.47 -0.82 -9.49
CA THR A 225 5.53 0.20 -9.52
C THR A 225 6.63 -0.12 -10.53
N ALA A 226 6.30 -0.88 -11.58
CA ALA A 226 7.26 -1.35 -12.58
C ALA A 226 7.79 -0.26 -13.53
N VAL A 227 7.06 0.87 -13.64
CA VAL A 227 7.34 1.98 -14.57
C VAL A 227 7.77 3.25 -13.83
N ALA A 228 8.33 3.08 -12.62
CA ALA A 228 8.97 4.16 -11.85
C ALA A 228 10.32 4.57 -12.48
#